data_AF-A0A8D9G3N4-F1
#
_entry.id   AF-A0A8D9G3N4-F1
#
_cell.length_a   1.000
_cell.length_b   1.000
_cell.length_c   1.000
_cell.angle_alpha   90.00
_cell.angle_beta   90.00
_cell.angle_gamma   90.00
#
_symmetry.space_group_name_H-M   'P 1'
#
loop_
_entity.id
_entity.type
_entity.pdbx_description
1 polymer ?
#
loop_
_entity_poly.entity_id
_entity_poly.type
_entity_poly.pdbx_seq_one_letter_code
_entity_poly.pdbx_strand_id
1 'polypeptide(L)' 'MAKTTILAIFMIVLVLGMAMKETQGQENCHEYYTETGICEHNQCASQCTSKRNGTGRCIVGTKICICNYNCKF' A
#
# COMPACT_ATOMS: atom_id res chain seq x y z
N MET A 1 1.34 -20.60 41.86
CA MET A 1 0.22 -20.09 41.05
C MET A 1 0.57 -18.84 40.25
N ALA A 2 1.15 -17.79 40.85
CA ALA A 2 1.52 -16.55 40.15
C ALA A 2 2.47 -16.72 38.93
N LYS A 3 3.43 -17.66 39.00
CA LYS A 3 4.35 -17.96 37.89
C LYS A 3 3.61 -18.38 36.60
N THR A 4 2.54 -19.15 36.74
CA THR A 4 1.75 -19.64 35.61
C THR A 4 0.92 -18.52 34.98
N THR A 5 0.40 -17.61 35.80
CA THR A 5 -0.36 -16.43 35.35
C THR A 5 0.53 -15.44 34.60
N ILE A 6 1.76 -15.21 35.07
CA ILE A 6 2.73 -14.32 34.41
C ILE A 6 3.10 -14.86 33.02
N LEU A 7 3.35 -16.17 32.91
CA LEU A 7 3.65 -16.80 31.62
C LEU A 7 2.46 -16.68 30.65
N ALA A 8 1.23 -16.88 31.13
CA ALA A 8 0.03 -16.74 30.30
C ALA A 8 -0.12 -15.30 29.77
N ILE A 9 0.07 -14.29 30.62
CA ILE A 9 0.00 -12.88 30.22
C ILE A 9 1.08 -12.56 29.17
N PHE A 10 2.31 -13.03 29.39
CA PHE A 10 3.42 -12.80 28.46
C PHE A 10 3.14 -13.41 27.08
N MET A 11 2.61 -14.64 27.04
CA MET A 11 2.24 -15.30 25.78
C MET A 11 1.13 -14.55 25.04
N ILE A 12 0.12 -14.06 25.74
CA ILE A 12 -0.97 -13.27 25.14
C ILE A 12 -0.42 -11.97 24.52
N VAL A 13 0.44 -11.25 25.25
CA VAL A 13 1.06 -10.00 24.76
C VAL A 13 1.96 -10.26 23.55
N LEU A 14 2.73 -11.36 23.54
CA LEU A 14 3.58 -11.73 22.41
C LEU A 14 2.75 -12.02 21.14
N VAL A 15 1.65 -12.76 21.26
CA VAL A 15 0.75 -13.07 20.13
C VAL A 15 0.11 -11.79 19.57
N LEU A 16 -0.36 -10.90 20.45
CA LEU A 16 -0.90 -9.59 20.05
C LEU A 16 0.15 -8.73 19.34
N GLY A 17 1.38 -8.68 19.86
CA GLY A 17 2.47 -7.91 19.27
C GLY A 17 2.91 -8.41 17.89
N MET A 18 2.90 -9.74 17.67
CA MET A 18 3.21 -10.33 16.36
C MET A 18 2.10 -10.05 15.33
N ALA A 19 0.82 -10.11 15.73
CA ALA A 19 -0.31 -9.81 14.85
C ALA A 19 -0.34 -8.34 14.39
N MET A 20 0.08 -7.40 15.24
CA MET A 20 0.14 -5.96 14.88
C MET A 20 1.15 -5.64 13.77
N LYS A 21 2.18 -6.49 13.57
CA LYS A 21 3.18 -6.30 12.52
C LYS A 21 2.59 -6.54 11.11
N GLU A 22 1.56 -7.37 11.01
CA GLU A 22 0.86 -7.65 9.75
C GLU A 22 -0.22 -6.61 9.43
N THR A 23 -0.67 -5.82 10.41
CA THR A 23 -1.67 -4.77 10.22
C THR A 23 -1.10 -3.38 9.89
N GLN A 24 0.23 -3.21 9.94
CA GLN A 24 0.84 -2.02 9.33
C GLN A 24 0.64 -2.15 7.82
N GLY A 25 -0.36 -1.41 7.34
CA GLY A 25 -0.91 -1.50 6.00
C GLY A 25 0.19 -1.62 4.96
N GLN A 26 -0.07 -2.46 3.95
CA GLN A 26 0.66 -2.44 2.70
C GLN A 26 0.96 -0.98 2.36
N GLU A 27 2.22 -0.56 2.48
CA GLU A 27 2.64 0.81 2.18
C GLU A 27 2.45 0.98 0.69
N ASN A 28 1.24 1.32 0.28
CA ASN A 28 0.93 1.64 -1.10
C ASN A 28 1.24 3.12 -1.27
N CYS A 29 2.20 3.37 -2.16
CA CYS A 29 2.59 4.69 -2.58
C CYS A 29 1.63 5.14 -3.68
N HIS A 30 1.23 6.41 -3.56
CA HIS A 30 0.36 7.06 -4.52
C HIS A 30 1.12 8.23 -5.15
N GLU A 31 1.28 8.21 -6.46
CA GLU A 31 1.88 9.31 -7.23
C GLU A 31 0.87 9.87 -8.22
N TYR A 32 0.91 11.19 -8.43
CA TYR A 32 0.04 11.90 -9.36
C TYR A 32 0.88 12.46 -10.50
N TYR A 33 0.45 12.15 -11.73
CA TYR A 33 1.07 12.62 -12.96
C TYR A 33 0.10 13.48 -13.73
N THR A 34 0.57 14.63 -14.20
CA THR A 34 -0.18 15.48 -15.11
C THR A 34 0.24 15.15 -16.54
N GLU A 35 -0.65 14.53 -17.29
CA GLU A 35 -0.47 14.24 -18.70
C GLU A 35 -0.61 15.51 -19.55
N THR A 36 0.01 15.51 -20.72
CA THR A 36 -0.09 16.62 -21.68
C THR A 36 -1.49 16.70 -22.32
N GLY A 37 -2.12 15.55 -22.54
CA GLY A 37 -3.47 15.38 -23.09
C GLY A 37 -4.52 14.97 -22.04
N ILE A 38 -5.72 14.64 -22.52
CA ILE A 38 -6.73 13.96 -21.68
C ILE A 38 -6.11 12.66 -21.17
N CYS A 39 -6.26 12.37 -19.88
CA CYS A 39 -5.69 11.16 -19.31
C CYS A 39 -6.29 9.92 -20.00
N GLU A 40 -5.45 9.17 -20.71
CA GLU A 40 -5.82 7.95 -21.39
C GLU A 40 -5.46 6.76 -20.49
N HIS A 41 -6.40 5.82 -20.32
CA HIS A 41 -6.28 4.77 -19.32
C HIS A 41 -5.11 3.84 -19.60
N ASN A 42 -4.90 3.44 -20.86
CA ASN A 42 -3.82 2.51 -21.21
C ASN A 42 -2.44 3.16 -21.05
N GLN A 43 -2.29 4.42 -21.45
CA GLN A 43 -1.08 5.20 -21.25
C GLN A 43 -0.75 5.35 -19.77
N CYS A 44 -1.73 5.77 -18.96
CA CYS A 44 -1.58 5.89 -17.50
C CYS A 44 -1.21 4.55 -16.85
N ALA A 45 -1.93 3.47 -17.20
CA ALA A 45 -1.65 2.13 -16.69
C ALA A 45 -0.22 1.67 -17.07
N SER A 46 0.17 1.80 -18.34
CA SER A 46 1.48 1.42 -18.84
C SER A 46 2.61 2.19 -18.14
N GLN A 47 2.44 3.50 -17.94
CA GLN A 47 3.41 4.34 -17.24
C GLN A 47 3.59 3.86 -15.79
N CYS A 48 2.49 3.63 -15.06
CA CYS A 48 2.55 3.13 -13.69
C CYS A 48 3.13 1.71 -13.60
N THR A 49 2.83 0.84 -14.56
CA THR A 49 3.41 -0.52 -14.65
C THR A 49 4.91 -0.45 -14.89
N SER A 50 5.40 0.43 -15.77
CA SER A 50 6.84 0.57 -16.04
C SER A 50 7.67 1.05 -14.84
N LYS A 51 7.05 1.76 -13.89
CA LYS A 51 7.78 2.30 -12.73
C LYS A 51 8.09 1.25 -11.68
N ARG A 52 7.06 0.57 -11.16
CA ARG A 52 7.21 -0.41 -10.06
C ARG A 52 6.16 -1.52 -10.15
N ASN A 53 5.84 -1.95 -11.37
CA ASN A 53 4.73 -2.86 -11.64
C ASN A 53 3.40 -2.35 -11.02
N GLY A 54 3.24 -1.03 -11.03
CA GLY A 54 2.13 -0.32 -10.41
C GLY A 54 0.87 -0.32 -11.28
N THR A 55 -0.24 0.09 -10.67
CA THR A 55 -1.54 0.24 -11.33
C THR A 55 -1.91 1.71 -11.46
N GLY A 56 -2.30 2.10 -12.68
CA GLY A 56 -2.68 3.48 -13.02
C GLY A 56 -4.19 3.67 -13.11
N ARG A 57 -4.69 4.83 -12.70
CA ARG A 57 -6.08 5.25 -12.91
C ARG A 57 -6.16 6.71 -13.30
N CYS A 58 -7.01 7.04 -14.27
CA CYS A 58 -7.27 8.42 -14.67
C CYS A 58 -8.41 9.03 -13.87
N ILE A 59 -8.29 10.31 -13.50
CA ILE A 59 -9.41 11.10 -12.99
C ILE A 59 -10.22 11.60 -14.19
N VAL A 60 -11.48 11.16 -14.28
CA VAL A 60 -12.40 11.48 -15.39
C VAL A 60 -12.52 12.99 -15.58
N GLY A 61 -12.41 13.44 -16.83
CA GLY A 61 -12.51 14.86 -17.19
C GLY A 61 -11.27 15.68 -16.88
N THR A 62 -10.16 15.05 -16.48
CA THR A 62 -8.90 15.74 -16.18
C THR A 62 -7.72 15.13 -16.95
N LYS A 63 -6.56 15.76 -16.81
CA LYS A 63 -5.28 15.26 -17.30
C LYS A 63 -4.49 14.48 -16.24
N ILE A 64 -5.13 14.12 -15.13
CA ILE A 64 -4.45 13.55 -13.96
C ILE A 64 -4.50 12.03 -14.02
N CYS A 65 -3.33 11.41 -14.01
CA CYS A 65 -3.10 9.98 -13.83
C CYS A 65 -2.63 9.72 -12.38
N ILE A 66 -3.22 8.72 -11.73
CA ILE A 66 -2.88 8.28 -10.37
C ILE A 66 -2.21 6.92 -10.46
N CYS A 67 -0.95 6.83 -10.08
CA CYS A 67 -0.21 5.58 -9.95
C CYS A 67 -0.26 5.06 -8.51
N ASN A 68 -0.52 3.76 -8.37
CA ASN A 68 -0.53 3.05 -7.10
C ASN A 68 0.48 1.91 -7.20
N TYR A 69 1.45 1.85 -6.29
CA TYR A 69 2.45 0.79 -6.28
C TYR A 69 2.95 0.52 -4.87
N ASN A 70 3.61 -0.61 -4.65
CA ASN A 70 4.22 -0.92 -3.37
C ASN A 70 5.40 0.03 -3.11
N CYS A 71 5.38 0.77 -2.00
CA CYS A 71 6.45 1.66 -1.60
C CYS A 71 7.76 0.91 -1.34
N LYS A 72 7.69 -0.36 -0.94
CA LYS A 72 8.85 -1.20 -0.67
C LYS A 72 9.45 -1.67 -1.99
N PHE A 73 10.71 -1.29 -2.20
CA PHE A 73 11.57 -1.72 -3.28
C PHE A 73 12.11 -3.13 -3.05
#